data_AF-A0A7S3RPG6-F1
#
_entry.id   AF-A0A7S3RPG6-F1
#
_cell.length_a   1.000
_cell.length_b   1.000
_cell.length_c   1.000
_cell.angle_alpha   90.00
_cell.angle_beta   90.00
_cell.angle_gamma   90.00
#
_symmetry.space_group_name_H-M   'P 1'
#
loop_
_entity.id
_entity.type
_entity.pdbx_description
1 polymer ?
#
loop_
_entity_poly.entity_id
_entity_poly.type
_entity_poly.pdbx_seq_one_letter_code
_entity_poly.pdbx_strand_id
1 'polypeptide(L)'
;KKPRVTALTAGVDKEGRTYNLNLVVVNFCNVGATYAERVLQKDSRRGDRMFDWEGVRKCVKCLSGELNMQVVGCMFENFWGPDNGSCQTEGVPEDIRNLCVSIQETPRVTGRNHKSADDEMTIKCAYRRNCRFMDNDNYRDWLKEMRDVRVRAWLENC
;
A
#
# COMPACT_ATOMS: atom_id res chain seq x y z
N LYS A 1 4.65 -37.61 -13.97
CA LYS A 1 4.57 -36.24 -14.54
C LYS A 1 3.39 -35.55 -13.87
N LYS A 2 3.60 -34.52 -13.04
CA LYS A 2 2.50 -33.74 -12.45
C LYS A 2 1.86 -32.88 -13.56
N PRO A 3 0.52 -32.78 -13.62
CA PRO A 3 -0.14 -31.96 -14.63
C PRO A 3 0.26 -30.50 -14.44
N ARG A 4 0.65 -29.86 -15.54
CA ARG A 4 0.92 -28.43 -15.58
C ARG A 4 -0.43 -27.74 -15.42
N VAL A 5 -0.71 -27.19 -14.25
CA VAL A 5 -1.89 -26.35 -14.02
C VAL A 5 -1.81 -25.20 -15.02
N THR A 6 -2.64 -25.24 -16.05
CA THR A 6 -2.87 -24.09 -16.92
C THR A 6 -3.46 -22.99 -16.04
N ALA A 7 -2.66 -21.96 -15.78
CA ALA A 7 -3.08 -20.81 -15.02
C ALA A 7 -4.37 -20.27 -15.66
N LEU A 8 -5.46 -20.24 -14.88
CA LEU A 8 -6.69 -19.57 -15.26
C LEU A 8 -6.32 -18.12 -15.60
N THR A 9 -6.46 -17.72 -16.87
CA THR A 9 -6.24 -16.32 -17.28
C THR A 9 -7.33 -15.48 -16.63
N ALA A 10 -6.95 -14.78 -15.57
CA ALA A 10 -7.80 -13.96 -14.71
C ALA A 10 -8.37 -12.68 -15.37
N GLY A 11 -8.51 -12.67 -16.70
CA GLY A 11 -8.79 -11.46 -17.49
C GLY A 11 -7.53 -10.66 -17.80
N VAL A 12 -7.68 -9.68 -18.70
CA VAL A 12 -6.66 -8.70 -19.08
C VAL A 12 -7.21 -7.30 -18.89
N ASP A 13 -6.33 -6.32 -18.68
CA ASP A 13 -6.70 -4.91 -18.67
C ASP A 13 -6.86 -4.35 -20.10
N LYS A 14 -7.16 -3.04 -20.20
CA LYS A 14 -7.32 -2.35 -21.48
C LYS A 14 -6.04 -2.29 -22.33
N GLU A 15 -4.88 -2.57 -21.73
CA GLU A 15 -3.59 -2.64 -22.41
C GLU A 15 -3.19 -4.09 -22.78
N GLY A 16 -4.07 -5.07 -22.51
CA GLY A 16 -3.82 -6.49 -22.77
C GLY A 16 -2.92 -7.18 -21.74
N ARG A 17 -2.63 -6.52 -20.60
CA ARG A 17 -1.81 -7.08 -19.53
C ARG A 17 -2.64 -8.02 -18.67
N THR A 18 -2.12 -9.21 -18.37
CA THR A 18 -2.81 -10.17 -17.47
C THR A 18 -2.84 -9.63 -16.04
N TYR A 19 -3.99 -9.76 -15.37
CA TYR A 19 -4.08 -9.37 -13.96
C TYR A 19 -3.30 -10.33 -13.06
N ASN A 20 -2.49 -9.76 -12.16
CA ASN A 20 -1.88 -10.51 -11.08
C ASN A 20 -2.77 -10.46 -9.84
N LEU A 21 -3.67 -11.44 -9.74
CA LEU A 21 -4.60 -11.55 -8.61
C LEU A 21 -3.97 -12.05 -7.31
N ASN A 22 -2.74 -12.56 -7.37
CA ASN A 22 -2.02 -13.10 -6.21
C ASN A 22 -1.13 -12.05 -5.53
N LEU A 23 -1.07 -10.83 -6.07
CA LEU A 23 -0.22 -9.75 -5.59
C LEU A 23 -1.07 -8.56 -5.18
N VAL A 24 -0.71 -7.92 -4.08
CA VAL A 24 -1.32 -6.68 -3.61
C VAL A 24 -0.24 -5.69 -3.22
N VAL A 25 -0.41 -4.44 -3.64
CA VAL A 25 0.40 -3.32 -3.17
C VAL A 25 -0.32 -2.66 -2.00
N VAL A 26 0.33 -2.41 -0.88
CA VAL A 26 -0.29 -1.85 0.33
C VAL A 26 0.36 -0.51 0.64
N ASN A 27 -0.45 0.54 0.74
CA ASN A 27 0.02 1.83 1.25
C ASN A 27 0.15 1.77 2.78
N PHE A 28 1.38 1.58 3.28
CA PHE A 28 1.60 1.42 4.72
C PHE A 28 1.26 2.68 5.50
N CYS A 29 1.53 3.86 4.92
CA CYS A 29 1.21 5.14 5.55
C CYS A 29 -0.30 5.29 5.74
N ASN A 30 -1.10 5.00 4.71
CA ASN A 30 -2.56 5.02 4.80
C ASN A 30 -3.11 3.99 5.82
N VAL A 31 -2.64 2.75 5.74
CA VAL A 31 -3.12 1.67 6.63
C VAL A 31 -2.81 1.98 8.09
N GLY A 32 -1.57 2.38 8.39
CA GLY A 32 -1.15 2.72 9.75
C GLY A 32 -1.86 3.96 10.29
N ALA A 33 -2.09 4.98 9.44
CA ALA A 33 -2.84 6.18 9.83
C ALA A 33 -4.32 5.87 10.06
N THR A 34 -4.95 5.09 9.17
CA THR A 34 -6.35 4.65 9.33
C THR A 34 -6.51 3.85 10.62
N TYR A 35 -5.60 2.92 10.91
CA TYR A 35 -5.67 2.12 12.13
C TYR A 35 -5.55 2.99 13.39
N ALA A 36 -4.61 3.94 13.40
CA ALA A 36 -4.46 4.91 14.47
C ALA A 36 -5.74 5.73 14.70
N GLU A 37 -6.36 6.24 13.64
CA GLU A 37 -7.60 7.01 13.71
C GLU A 37 -8.79 6.15 14.15
N ARG A 38 -9.04 5.03 13.46
CA ARG A 38 -10.31 4.29 13.55
C ARG A 38 -10.34 3.24 14.65
N VAL A 39 -9.18 2.62 14.93
CA VAL A 39 -9.10 1.52 15.90
C VAL A 39 -8.54 2.03 17.23
N LEU A 40 -7.46 2.81 17.20
CA LEU A 40 -6.86 3.37 18.41
C LEU A 40 -7.50 4.69 18.86
N GLN A 41 -8.40 5.27 18.06
CA GLN A 41 -9.09 6.53 18.36
C GLN A 41 -8.13 7.69 18.65
N LYS A 42 -6.94 7.69 18.01
CA LYS A 42 -5.96 8.78 18.12
C LYS A 42 -6.49 10.03 17.43
N ASP A 43 -6.22 11.19 18.01
CA ASP A 43 -6.63 12.48 17.46
C ASP A 43 -5.45 13.46 17.40
N SER A 44 -5.10 13.89 16.19
CA SER A 44 -4.06 14.90 15.97
C SER A 44 -4.29 16.20 16.75
N ARG A 45 -5.54 16.58 17.03
CA ARG A 45 -5.90 17.77 17.80
C ARG A 45 -5.53 17.64 19.28
N ARG A 46 -5.36 16.42 19.78
CA ARG A 46 -4.87 16.10 21.13
C ARG A 46 -3.34 15.99 21.19
N GLY A 47 -2.66 16.14 20.05
CA GLY A 47 -1.22 15.91 19.93
C GLY A 47 -0.86 14.43 19.74
N ASP A 48 -1.83 13.56 19.48
CA ASP A 48 -1.57 12.15 19.22
C ASP A 48 -0.85 11.95 17.88
N ARG A 49 0.00 10.93 17.81
CA ARG A 49 0.65 10.53 16.57
C ARG A 49 -0.31 9.73 15.70
N MET A 50 -0.63 10.25 14.53
CA MET A 50 -1.60 9.68 13.58
C MET A 50 -1.02 8.52 12.73
N PHE A 51 -0.38 7.56 13.39
CA PHE A 51 0.14 6.35 12.77
C PHE A 51 0.39 5.27 13.83
N ASP A 52 0.25 4.00 13.46
CA ASP A 52 0.74 2.88 14.25
C ASP A 52 1.10 1.67 13.37
N TRP A 53 2.28 1.08 13.57
CA TRP A 53 2.73 -0.10 12.84
C TRP A 53 1.86 -1.34 13.10
N GLU A 54 1.14 -1.41 14.21
CA GLU A 54 0.24 -2.52 14.51
C GLU A 54 -0.87 -2.67 13.45
N GLY A 55 -1.35 -1.56 12.89
CA GLY A 55 -2.32 -1.58 11.80
C GLY A 55 -1.77 -2.24 10.55
N VAL A 56 -0.54 -1.88 10.18
CA VAL A 56 0.18 -2.47 9.04
C VAL A 56 0.42 -3.96 9.29
N ARG A 57 0.91 -4.33 10.48
CA ARG A 57 1.15 -5.71 10.90
C ARG A 57 -0.08 -6.60 10.74
N LYS A 58 -1.24 -6.15 11.25
CA LYS A 58 -2.51 -6.87 11.12
C LYS A 58 -2.92 -7.03 9.66
N CYS A 59 -2.81 -5.96 8.86
CA CYS A 59 -3.12 -5.98 7.44
C CYS A 59 -2.26 -6.99 6.68
N VAL A 60 -0.93 -6.92 6.82
CA VAL A 60 -0.03 -7.81 6.08
C VAL A 60 -0.17 -9.27 6.53
N LYS A 61 -0.39 -9.54 7.84
CA LYS A 61 -0.63 -10.91 8.34
C LYS A 61 -1.89 -11.53 7.76
N CYS A 62 -2.98 -10.77 7.65
CA CYS A 62 -4.21 -11.25 7.03
C CYS A 62 -3.99 -11.54 5.54
N LEU A 63 -3.39 -10.59 4.81
CA LEU A 63 -3.13 -10.75 3.37
C LEU A 63 -2.20 -11.93 3.06
N SER A 64 -1.07 -12.04 3.74
CA SER A 64 -0.07 -13.07 3.47
C SER A 64 -0.43 -14.42 4.08
N GLY A 65 -0.96 -14.44 5.31
CA GLY A 65 -1.22 -15.66 6.06
C GLY A 65 -2.59 -16.28 5.79
N GLU A 66 -3.65 -15.46 5.76
CA GLU A 66 -5.02 -15.95 5.63
C GLU A 66 -5.48 -16.00 4.16
N LEU A 67 -5.11 -14.97 3.37
CA LEU A 67 -5.49 -14.86 1.96
C LEU A 67 -4.42 -15.38 0.99
N ASN A 68 -3.25 -15.80 1.51
CA ASN A 68 -2.12 -16.35 0.74
C ASN A 68 -1.68 -15.43 -0.43
N MET A 69 -1.71 -14.12 -0.20
CA MET A 69 -1.31 -13.11 -1.17
C MET A 69 0.16 -12.70 -0.98
N GLN A 70 0.82 -12.36 -2.08
CA GLN A 70 2.09 -11.67 -2.06
C GLN A 70 1.87 -10.18 -1.78
N VAL A 71 2.62 -9.64 -0.82
CA VAL A 71 2.44 -8.25 -0.37
C VAL A 71 3.64 -7.39 -0.75
N VAL A 72 3.40 -6.27 -1.42
CA VAL A 72 4.39 -5.21 -1.65
C VAL A 72 4.00 -3.98 -0.82
N GLY A 73 4.80 -3.61 0.16
CA GLY A 73 4.59 -2.38 0.93
C GLY A 73 5.04 -1.14 0.15
N CYS A 74 4.30 -0.04 0.24
CA CYS A 74 4.71 1.28 -0.24
C CYS A 74 4.67 2.29 0.92
N MET A 75 5.71 3.11 1.03
CA MET A 75 5.84 4.12 2.09
C MET A 75 6.92 5.15 1.77
N PHE A 76 7.02 6.18 2.60
CA PHE A 76 8.17 7.08 2.56
C PHE A 76 9.46 6.40 3.06
N GLU A 77 10.59 6.75 2.47
CA GLU A 77 11.91 6.43 3.01
C GLU A 77 12.08 7.03 4.42
N ASN A 78 12.91 6.39 5.23
CA ASN A 78 13.24 6.85 6.59
C ASN A 78 11.97 7.21 7.38
N PHE A 79 10.92 6.40 7.30
CA PHE A 79 9.68 6.65 8.04
C PHE A 79 9.83 6.23 9.50
N TRP A 80 9.24 7.03 10.39
CA TRP A 80 9.26 6.79 11.83
C TRP A 80 7.82 6.76 12.32
N GLY A 81 7.47 5.72 13.05
CA GLY A 81 6.11 5.50 13.54
C GLY A 81 6.09 4.81 14.89
N PRO A 82 5.09 5.07 15.74
CA PRO A 82 4.81 4.21 16.89
C PRO A 82 4.58 2.76 16.45
N ASP A 83 4.97 1.81 17.29
CA ASP A 83 4.65 0.39 17.13
C ASP A 83 4.05 -0.15 18.42
N ASN A 84 2.73 -0.35 18.44
CA ASN A 84 2.01 -0.97 19.55
C ASN A 84 2.30 -0.31 20.92
N GLY A 85 2.17 1.02 20.97
CA GLY A 85 2.40 1.81 22.19
C GLY A 85 3.88 2.14 22.49
N SER A 86 4.83 1.61 21.71
CA SER A 86 6.22 2.06 21.78
C SER A 86 6.39 3.47 21.17
N CYS A 87 7.30 4.25 21.75
CA CYS A 87 7.43 5.68 21.47
C CYS A 87 7.87 5.97 20.02
N GLN A 88 8.60 5.04 19.39
CA GLN A 88 9.19 5.17 18.06
C GLN A 88 9.89 3.88 17.61
N THR A 89 9.54 3.41 16.42
CA THR A 89 10.35 2.48 15.64
C THR A 89 10.86 3.20 14.39
N GLU A 90 12.16 3.12 14.14
CA GLU A 90 12.78 3.60 12.91
C GLU A 90 12.58 2.56 11.80
N GLY A 91 12.01 2.99 10.68
CA GLY A 91 11.74 2.12 9.54
C GLY A 91 10.64 1.10 9.80
N VAL A 92 10.60 0.10 8.92
CA VAL A 92 9.61 -0.98 8.97
C VAL A 92 10.06 -2.05 9.96
N PRO A 93 9.21 -2.41 10.94
CA PRO A 93 9.47 -3.53 11.83
C PRO A 93 9.82 -4.83 11.07
N GLU A 94 10.79 -5.58 11.59
CA GLU A 94 11.33 -6.76 10.92
C GLU A 94 10.27 -7.84 10.68
N ASP A 95 9.30 -7.97 11.60
CA ASP A 95 8.21 -8.92 11.45
C ASP A 95 7.26 -8.56 10.29
N ILE A 96 7.05 -7.27 10.03
CA ILE A 96 6.31 -6.79 8.86
C ILE A 96 7.13 -7.01 7.58
N ARG A 97 8.44 -6.71 7.62
CA ARG A 97 9.34 -6.89 6.47
C ARG A 97 9.36 -8.34 5.99
N ASN A 98 9.39 -9.30 6.90
CA ASN A 98 9.39 -10.73 6.59
C ASN A 98 8.08 -11.24 5.98
N LEU A 99 6.98 -10.49 6.11
CA LEU A 99 5.68 -10.82 5.50
C LEU A 99 5.50 -10.21 4.11
N CYS A 100 6.44 -9.37 3.66
CA CYS A 100 6.39 -8.68 2.38
C CYS A 100 7.38 -9.27 1.39
N VAL A 101 7.01 -9.36 0.10
CA VAL A 101 7.96 -9.75 -0.95
C VAL A 101 8.95 -8.64 -1.26
N SER A 102 8.53 -7.39 -1.08
CA SER A 102 9.38 -6.21 -1.17
C SER A 102 8.71 -5.00 -0.52
N ILE A 103 9.52 -3.98 -0.20
CA ILE A 103 9.05 -2.68 0.27
C ILE A 103 9.58 -1.63 -0.71
N GLN A 104 8.71 -0.75 -1.18
CA GLN A 104 9.02 0.32 -2.11
C GLN A 104 8.98 1.64 -1.35
N GLU A 105 10.16 2.24 -1.21
CA GLU A 105 10.32 3.51 -0.51
C GLU A 105 10.24 4.66 -1.51
N THR A 106 9.55 5.73 -1.10
CA THR A 106 9.41 6.99 -1.83
C THR A 106 10.21 8.07 -1.12
N PRO A 107 11.01 8.87 -1.85
CA PRO A 107 11.69 10.00 -1.26
C PRO A 107 10.76 10.92 -0.49
N ARG A 108 11.20 11.40 0.68
CA ARG A 108 10.44 12.43 1.40
C ARG A 108 10.59 13.75 0.66
N VAL A 109 9.61 14.07 -0.18
CA VAL A 109 9.59 15.36 -0.87
C VAL A 109 9.15 16.44 0.11
N THR A 110 10.07 17.31 0.50
CA THR A 110 9.79 18.42 1.40
C THR A 110 9.09 19.56 0.65
N GLY A 111 7.87 19.95 1.07
CA GLY A 111 7.16 21.12 0.52
C GLY A 111 5.63 21.07 0.73
N ARG A 112 4.94 22.20 0.50
CA ARG A 112 3.48 22.36 0.76
C ARG A 112 2.56 21.51 -0.15
N ASN A 113 3.05 21.00 -1.27
CA ASN A 113 2.23 20.35 -2.30
C ASN A 113 2.43 18.82 -2.40
N HIS A 114 3.00 18.15 -1.39
CA HIS A 114 3.47 16.77 -1.51
C HIS A 114 2.77 15.76 -0.59
N LYS A 115 1.56 16.08 -0.12
CA LYS A 115 0.82 15.27 0.87
C LYS A 115 0.48 13.82 0.44
N SER A 116 0.84 13.40 -0.78
CA SER A 116 0.35 12.17 -1.39
C SER A 116 1.38 11.45 -2.27
N ALA A 117 2.68 11.70 -2.12
CA ALA A 117 3.68 11.03 -2.97
C ALA A 117 3.72 9.50 -2.74
N ASP A 118 3.39 9.03 -1.55
CA ASP A 118 3.16 7.62 -1.21
C ASP A 118 1.92 7.04 -1.91
N ASP A 119 0.84 7.82 -2.07
CA ASP A 119 -0.33 7.44 -2.87
C ASP A 119 0.05 7.27 -4.34
N GLU A 120 0.76 8.25 -4.92
CA GLU A 120 1.22 8.18 -6.32
C GLU A 120 2.09 6.95 -6.57
N MET A 121 3.01 6.68 -5.64
CA MET A 121 3.87 5.51 -5.72
C MET A 121 3.07 4.22 -5.60
N THR A 122 2.11 4.14 -4.67
CA THR A 122 1.22 2.99 -4.51
C THR A 122 0.48 2.69 -5.82
N ILE A 123 -0.17 3.70 -6.39
CA ILE A 123 -0.92 3.58 -7.66
C ILE A 123 0.02 3.12 -8.79
N LYS A 124 1.17 3.80 -8.98
CA LYS A 124 2.12 3.44 -10.03
C LYS A 124 2.74 2.06 -9.84
N CYS A 125 2.99 1.67 -8.59
CA CYS A 125 3.52 0.36 -8.24
C CYS A 125 2.53 -0.74 -8.63
N ALA A 126 1.25 -0.55 -8.31
CA ALA A 126 0.16 -1.46 -8.65
C ALA A 126 -0.10 -1.53 -10.15
N TYR A 127 -0.15 -0.37 -10.83
CA TYR A 127 -0.28 -0.29 -12.29
C TYR A 127 0.83 -1.07 -13.00
N ARG A 128 2.11 -0.89 -12.62
CA ARG A 128 3.24 -1.58 -13.26
C ARG A 128 3.19 -3.10 -13.09
N ARG A 129 2.59 -3.57 -12.01
CA ARG A 129 2.43 -5.00 -11.67
C ARG A 129 1.09 -5.56 -12.14
N ASN A 130 0.22 -4.70 -12.68
CA ASN A 130 -1.17 -4.97 -13.04
C ASN A 130 -1.89 -5.80 -11.98
N CYS A 131 -1.81 -5.34 -10.73
CA CYS A 131 -2.36 -6.00 -9.56
C CYS A 131 -3.26 -5.05 -8.76
N ARG A 132 -3.90 -5.57 -7.72
CA ARG A 132 -4.70 -4.74 -6.80
C ARG A 132 -3.79 -3.93 -5.88
N PHE A 133 -4.34 -2.87 -5.30
CA PHE A 133 -3.74 -2.18 -4.16
C PHE A 133 -4.74 -2.04 -3.02
N MET A 134 -4.22 -1.86 -1.82
CA MET A 134 -4.97 -1.72 -0.58
C MET A 134 -4.71 -0.35 0.02
N ASP A 135 -5.77 0.43 0.09
CA ASP A 135 -5.83 1.79 0.62
C ASP A 135 -7.31 2.13 0.90
N ASN A 136 -7.56 3.07 1.81
CA ASN A 136 -8.91 3.56 2.12
C ASN A 136 -9.25 4.90 1.43
N ASP A 137 -8.36 5.42 0.58
CA ASP A 137 -8.67 6.59 -0.25
C ASP A 137 -9.54 6.19 -1.47
N ASN A 138 -10.36 7.14 -1.93
CA ASN A 138 -11.14 7.03 -3.16
C ASN A 138 -10.41 7.61 -4.39
N TYR A 139 -9.23 8.22 -4.20
CA TYR A 139 -8.33 8.68 -5.26
C TYR A 139 -8.95 9.63 -6.28
N ARG A 140 -10.06 10.31 -5.94
CA ARG A 140 -10.75 11.25 -6.83
C ARG A 140 -9.86 12.40 -7.27
N ASP A 141 -8.97 12.85 -6.37
CA ASP A 141 -8.01 13.90 -6.68
C ASP A 141 -6.90 13.35 -7.58
N TRP A 142 -6.45 12.12 -7.35
CA TRP A 142 -5.49 11.43 -8.21
C TRP A 142 -6.00 11.19 -9.64
N LEU A 143 -7.30 10.97 -9.83
CA LEU A 143 -7.87 10.93 -11.19
C LEU A 143 -7.70 12.26 -11.95
N LYS A 144 -7.68 13.40 -11.25
CA LYS A 144 -7.45 14.72 -11.85
C LYS A 144 -5.97 15.06 -11.98
N GLU A 145 -5.17 14.68 -10.99
CA GLU A 145 -3.78 15.10 -10.83
C GLU A 145 -2.76 14.15 -11.47
N MET A 146 -3.08 12.86 -11.63
CA MET A 146 -2.18 11.84 -12.18
C MET A 146 -1.78 12.21 -13.60
N ARG A 147 -0.55 12.68 -13.81
CA ARG A 147 -0.08 13.16 -15.13
C ARG A 147 0.09 12.05 -16.16
N ASP A 148 0.36 10.84 -15.71
CA ASP A 148 0.47 9.67 -16.58
C ASP A 148 -0.92 9.20 -17.01
N VAL A 149 -1.26 9.45 -18.28
CA VAL A 149 -2.58 9.15 -18.86
C VAL A 149 -2.89 7.65 -18.80
N ARG A 150 -1.89 6.78 -18.91
CA ARG A 150 -2.09 5.33 -18.87
C ARG A 150 -2.42 4.85 -17.46
N VAL A 151 -1.66 5.35 -16.47
CA VAL A 151 -1.92 5.08 -15.06
C VAL A 151 -3.30 5.60 -14.66
N ARG A 152 -3.66 6.81 -15.10
CA ARG A 152 -4.99 7.39 -14.84
C ARG A 152 -6.11 6.55 -15.44
N ALA A 153 -6.01 6.18 -16.72
CA ALA A 153 -7.02 5.35 -17.38
C ALA A 153 -7.15 3.96 -16.74
N TRP A 154 -6.05 3.41 -16.24
CA TRP A 154 -6.08 2.17 -15.45
C TRP A 154 -6.77 2.38 -14.10
N LEU A 155 -6.44 3.44 -13.37
CA LEU A 155 -7.02 3.76 -12.05
C LEU A 155 -8.55 3.96 -12.13
N GLU A 156 -9.07 4.47 -13.24
CA GLU A 156 -10.52 4.60 -13.47
C GLU A 156 -11.25 3.26 -13.58
N ASN A 157 -10.54 2.15 -13.83
CA ASN A 157 -11.13 0.86 -14.21
C ASN A 157 -10.57 -0.35 -13.43
N CYS A 158 -9.72 -0.12 -12.42
CA CYS A 158 -9.04 -1.18 -11.65
C CYS A 158 -9.84 -1.65 -10.43
#